data_AF-A0A1G0XEN8-F1
#
_entry.id   AF-A0A1G0XEN8-F1
#
_cell.length_a   1.000
_cell.length_b   1.000
_cell.length_c   1.000
_cell.angle_alpha   90.00
_cell.angle_beta   90.00
_cell.angle_gamma   90.00
#
_symmetry.space_group_name_H-M   'P 1'
#
loop_
_entity.id
_entity.type
_entity.pdbx_description
1 polymer ?
#
loop_
_entity_poly.entity_id
_entity_poly.type
_entity_poly.pdbx_seq_one_letter_code
_entity_poly.pdbx_strand_id
1 'polypeptide(L)'
;MRLDDIIPITPEFIFTHTMDYSQEHNGTALLVVNAFEEAHKEGARGTLLAWVSQQRYAFKLAPDVIIDISDYMDRKIEIQLLHASQANKNWPERWRATALFWGKWSFNCKGEYGEAFKTLRIGKLF
;
A
#
# COMPACT_ATOMS: atom_id res chain seq x y z
N MET A 1 -8.57 -22.31 7.30
CA MET A 1 -8.33 -22.00 5.88
C MET A 1 -7.86 -23.29 5.23
N ARG A 2 -8.60 -23.82 4.26
CA ARG A 2 -8.14 -24.98 3.49
C ARG A 2 -7.19 -24.44 2.41
N LEU A 3 -6.12 -25.16 2.10
CA LEU A 3 -5.19 -24.72 1.04
C LEU A 3 -5.89 -24.63 -0.32
N ASP A 4 -6.97 -25.39 -0.48
CA ASP A 4 -7.85 -25.39 -1.64
C ASP A 4 -8.64 -24.08 -1.83
N ASP A 5 -8.69 -23.21 -0.80
CA ASP A 5 -9.29 -21.86 -0.88
C ASP A 5 -8.33 -20.83 -1.52
N ILE A 6 -7.06 -21.21 -1.77
CA ILE A 6 -6.06 -20.36 -2.40
C ILE A 6 -6.31 -20.39 -3.91
N ILE A 7 -6.96 -19.36 -4.43
CA ILE A 7 -7.10 -19.16 -5.87
C ILE A 7 -5.70 -18.93 -6.44
N PRO A 8 -5.23 -19.73 -7.42
CA PRO A 8 -3.96 -19.49 -8.08
C PRO A 8 -4.11 -18.26 -8.99
N ILE A 9 -3.83 -17.10 -8.43
CA ILE A 9 -3.81 -15.83 -9.15
C ILE A 9 -2.35 -15.49 -9.41
N THR A 10 -2.04 -15.03 -10.62
CA THR A 10 -0.76 -14.39 -10.92
C THR A 10 -0.98 -12.88 -10.97
N PRO A 11 -0.96 -12.18 -9.81
CA PRO A 11 -1.25 -10.76 -9.77
C PRO A 11 -0.15 -9.95 -10.44
N GLU A 12 -0.54 -8.94 -11.22
CA GLU A 12 0.40 -7.98 -11.80
C GLU A 12 1.03 -7.07 -10.72
N PHE A 13 0.24 -6.75 -9.69
CA PHE A 13 0.65 -5.91 -8.58
C PHE A 13 0.32 -6.57 -7.25
N ILE A 14 1.31 -6.62 -6.36
CA ILE A 14 1.15 -7.08 -4.99
C ILE A 14 1.44 -5.89 -4.09
N PHE A 15 0.55 -5.63 -3.14
CA PHE A 15 0.67 -4.55 -2.19
C PHE A 15 0.96 -5.10 -0.79
N THR A 16 1.87 -4.46 -0.08
CA THR A 16 2.20 -4.78 1.32
C THR A 16 2.46 -3.51 2.13
N HIS A 17 2.77 -3.64 3.42
CA HIS A 17 3.16 -2.53 4.28
C HIS A 17 4.65 -2.20 4.14
N THR A 18 5.00 -0.93 4.37
CA THR A 18 6.37 -0.59 4.77
C THR A 18 6.62 -1.00 6.22
N MET A 19 7.90 -1.13 6.59
CA MET A 19 8.26 -1.35 8.00
C MET A 19 7.82 -0.16 8.86
N ASP A 20 6.97 -0.40 9.85
CA ASP A 20 6.45 0.61 10.76
C ASP A 20 6.49 0.16 12.24
N TYR A 21 5.72 0.85 13.10
CA TYR A 21 5.71 0.58 14.55
C TYR A 21 4.95 -0.71 14.91
N SER A 22 4.12 -1.24 14.01
CA SER A 22 3.38 -2.48 14.22
C SER A 22 4.25 -3.67 13.86
N GLN A 23 4.49 -4.54 14.84
CA GLN A 23 5.20 -5.80 14.61
C GLN A 23 4.45 -6.70 13.61
N GLU A 24 3.11 -6.61 13.57
CA GLU A 24 2.29 -7.37 12.62
C GLU A 24 2.44 -6.86 11.20
N HIS A 25 2.51 -5.53 10.99
CA HIS A 25 2.82 -4.97 9.68
C HIS A 25 4.20 -5.40 9.20
N ASN A 26 5.19 -5.38 10.09
CA ASN A 26 6.56 -5.81 9.80
C ASN A 26 6.63 -7.30 9.45
N GLY A 27 6.00 -8.15 10.25
CA GLY A 27 5.93 -9.60 9.99
C GLY A 27 5.25 -9.91 8.67
N THR A 28 4.12 -9.25 8.39
CA THR A 28 3.38 -9.40 7.13
C THR A 28 4.22 -8.95 5.94
N ALA A 29 4.90 -7.79 6.04
CA ALA A 29 5.77 -7.30 4.98
C ALA A 29 6.89 -8.29 4.64
N LEU A 30 7.55 -8.86 5.66
CA LEU A 30 8.61 -9.85 5.46
C LEU A 30 8.09 -11.15 4.83
N LEU A 31 6.93 -11.65 5.28
CA LEU A 31 6.33 -12.85 4.71
C LEU A 31 5.95 -12.65 3.24
N VAL A 32 5.35 -11.51 2.91
CA VAL A 32 4.98 -11.18 1.52
C VAL A 32 6.22 -11.03 0.64
N VAL A 33 7.27 -10.34 1.11
CA VAL A 33 8.53 -10.20 0.36
C VAL A 33 9.16 -11.56 0.09
N ASN A 34 9.26 -12.43 1.11
CA ASN A 34 9.84 -13.76 0.94
C ASN A 34 9.01 -14.62 -0.03
N ALA A 35 7.68 -14.62 0.12
CA ALA A 35 6.80 -15.35 -0.79
C ALA A 35 6.92 -14.86 -2.23
N PHE A 36 7.02 -13.54 -2.43
CA PHE A 36 7.26 -12.95 -3.75
C PHE A 36 8.60 -13.40 -4.34
N GLU A 37 9.67 -13.39 -3.54
CA GLU A 37 11.01 -13.81 -4.00
C GLU A 37 11.05 -15.28 -4.38
N GLU A 38 10.40 -16.17 -3.63
CA GLU A 38 10.29 -17.59 -4.00
C GLU A 38 9.47 -17.79 -5.27
N ALA A 39 8.29 -17.15 -5.37
CA ALA A 39 7.48 -17.21 -6.59
C ALA A 39 8.25 -16.68 -7.81
N HIS A 40 9.05 -15.62 -7.62
CA HIS A 40 9.86 -15.04 -8.68
C HIS A 40 10.96 -15.99 -9.17
N LYS A 41 11.61 -16.74 -8.26
CA LYS A 41 12.57 -17.79 -8.62
C LYS A 41 11.93 -18.89 -9.48
N GLU A 42 10.65 -19.17 -9.26
CA GLU A 42 9.85 -20.11 -10.05
C GLU A 42 9.30 -19.50 -11.37
N GLY A 43 9.61 -18.23 -11.65
CA GLY A 43 9.24 -17.55 -12.89
C GLY A 43 7.97 -16.71 -12.82
N ALA A 44 7.41 -16.49 -11.61
CA ALA A 44 6.29 -15.59 -11.44
C ALA A 44 6.66 -14.15 -11.86
N ARG A 45 5.67 -13.48 -12.47
CA ARG A 45 5.74 -12.09 -12.93
C ARG A 45 4.94 -11.21 -11.97
N GLY A 46 5.24 -9.92 -11.97
CA GLY A 46 4.52 -8.91 -11.17
C GLY A 46 5.44 -7.90 -10.51
N THR A 47 4.84 -6.93 -9.82
CA THR A 47 5.54 -5.86 -9.10
C THR A 47 5.10 -5.84 -7.65
N LEU A 48 6.07 -5.79 -6.73
CA LEU A 48 5.81 -5.66 -5.29
C LEU A 48 5.94 -4.21 -4.86
N LEU A 49 4.84 -3.65 -4.37
CA LEU A 49 4.71 -2.27 -3.89
C LEU A 49 4.45 -2.26 -2.38
N ALA A 50 5.17 -1.43 -1.64
CA ALA A 50 4.95 -1.20 -0.22
C ALA A 50 4.27 0.15 0.02
N TRP A 51 3.17 0.14 0.76
CA TRP A 51 2.41 1.34 1.10
C TRP A 51 3.12 2.18 2.16
N VAL A 52 3.48 3.42 1.80
CA VAL A 52 4.15 4.37 2.69
C VAL A 52 3.09 5.10 3.51
N SER A 53 2.60 4.44 4.55
CA SER A 53 1.46 4.90 5.35
C SER A 53 1.74 6.18 6.17
N GLN A 54 3.02 6.50 6.40
CA GLN A 54 3.43 7.53 7.35
C GLN A 54 4.35 8.56 6.72
N GLN A 55 3.92 9.83 6.79
CA GLN A 55 4.62 10.99 6.25
C GLN A 55 6.07 11.11 6.76
N ARG A 56 6.32 10.77 8.04
CA ARG A 56 7.66 10.79 8.64
C ARG A 56 8.65 9.83 7.99
N TYR A 57 8.17 8.84 7.24
CA TYR A 57 9.03 7.91 6.50
C TYR A 57 9.35 8.39 5.09
N ALA A 58 8.74 9.48 4.59
CA ALA A 58 9.04 10.02 3.27
C ALA A 58 10.54 10.29 3.05
N PHE A 59 11.26 10.66 4.10
CA PHE A 59 12.70 10.94 4.04
C PHE A 59 13.59 9.71 4.25
N LYS A 60 13.05 8.62 4.83
CA LYS A 60 13.78 7.36 5.05
C LYS A 60 13.55 6.36 3.93
N LEU A 61 12.35 6.38 3.36
CA LEU A 61 11.90 5.53 2.28
C LEU A 61 11.01 6.37 1.36
N ALA A 62 11.65 7.15 0.50
CA ALA A 62 10.95 8.03 -0.41
C ALA A 62 10.11 7.21 -1.40
N PRO A 63 8.79 7.46 -1.49
CA PRO A 63 7.93 6.78 -2.46
C PRO A 63 8.39 7.11 -3.88
N ASP A 64 8.29 6.13 -4.77
CA ASP A 64 8.53 6.29 -6.21
C ASP A 64 7.24 6.22 -7.02
N VAL A 65 6.14 5.83 -6.39
CA VAL A 65 4.81 5.77 -6.99
C VAL A 65 3.85 6.56 -6.11
N ILE A 66 3.16 7.54 -6.69
CA ILE A 66 2.06 8.24 -6.04
C ILE A 66 0.83 8.08 -6.93
N ILE A 67 -0.26 7.60 -6.36
CA ILE A 67 -1.55 7.40 -7.04
C ILE A 67 -2.49 8.51 -6.61
N ASP A 68 -3.05 9.26 -7.57
CA ASP A 68 -4.11 10.23 -7.30
C ASP A 68 -5.40 9.50 -6.92
N ILE A 69 -5.92 9.81 -5.73
CA ILE A 69 -7.14 9.22 -5.19
C ILE A 69 -8.21 10.27 -4.91
N SER A 70 -8.11 11.45 -5.52
CA SER A 70 -8.96 12.59 -5.18
C SER A 70 -10.45 12.28 -5.38
N ASP A 71 -10.79 11.61 -6.48
CA ASP A 71 -12.16 11.19 -6.78
C ASP A 71 -12.64 10.03 -5.89
N TYR A 72 -11.73 9.38 -5.15
CA TYR A 72 -12.00 8.20 -4.33
C TYR A 72 -11.85 8.45 -2.83
N MET A 73 -11.44 9.66 -2.42
CA MET A 73 -11.13 9.94 -1.01
C MET A 73 -12.34 9.74 -0.10
N ASP A 74 -13.52 10.17 -0.55
CA ASP A 74 -14.75 10.01 0.22
C ASP A 74 -15.18 8.55 0.33
N ARG A 75 -15.08 7.80 -0.78
CA ARG A 75 -15.37 6.36 -0.80
C ARG A 75 -14.42 5.57 0.10
N LYS A 76 -13.14 5.93 0.12
CA LYS A 76 -12.14 5.33 1.01
C LYS A 76 -12.53 5.52 2.48
N ILE A 77 -12.94 6.73 2.87
CA ILE A 77 -13.38 7.02 4.25
C ILE A 77 -14.63 6.21 4.59
N GLU A 78 -15.61 6.19 3.70
CA GLU A 78 -16.84 5.42 3.89
C GLU A 78 -16.55 3.94 4.16
N ILE A 79 -15.70 3.30 3.33
CA ILE A 79 -15.33 1.90 3.50
C ILE A 79 -14.60 1.67 4.82
N GLN A 80 -13.66 2.55 5.18
CA GLN A 80 -12.90 2.41 6.43
C GLN A 80 -13.80 2.53 7.67
N LEU A 81 -14.85 3.35 7.62
CA LEU A 81 -15.80 3.52 8.71
C LEU A 81 -16.71 2.29 8.92
N LEU A 82 -16.79 1.36 7.96
CA LEU A 82 -17.49 0.08 8.16
C LEU A 82 -16.84 -0.78 9.24
N HIS A 83 -15.54 -0.59 9.50
CA HIS A 83 -14.81 -1.25 10.60
C HIS A 83 -15.06 -0.53 11.93
N ALA A 84 -16.32 -0.46 12.36
CA ALA A 84 -16.78 0.40 13.47
C ALA A 84 -15.99 0.22 14.78
N SER A 85 -15.52 -0.99 15.11
CA SER A 85 -14.72 -1.26 16.31
C SER A 85 -13.31 -0.64 16.27
N GLN A 86 -12.82 -0.32 15.06
CA GLN A 86 -11.51 0.28 14.80
C GLN A 86 -11.62 1.76 14.42
N ALA A 87 -12.81 2.21 14.02
CA ALA A 87 -13.09 3.59 13.65
C ALA A 87 -13.20 4.49 14.89
N ASN A 88 -12.40 5.55 14.93
CA ASN A 88 -12.57 6.64 15.90
C ASN A 88 -12.91 7.94 15.14
N LYS A 89 -13.68 8.82 15.78
CA LYS A 89 -14.20 10.08 15.22
C LYS A 89 -13.15 10.95 14.51
N ASN A 90 -11.88 10.89 14.92
CA ASN A 90 -10.82 11.72 14.33
C ASN A 90 -10.10 11.07 13.13
N TRP A 91 -10.40 9.81 12.81
CA TRP A 91 -9.71 9.09 11.74
C TRP A 91 -9.99 9.64 10.34
N PRO A 92 -11.22 10.05 9.96
CA PRO A 92 -11.49 10.63 8.65
C PRO A 92 -10.59 11.82 8.33
N GLU A 93 -10.45 12.76 9.28
CA GLU A 93 -9.58 13.92 9.13
C GLU A 93 -8.11 13.52 9.00
N ARG A 94 -7.65 12.55 9.82
CA ARG A 94 -6.28 12.03 9.74
C ARG A 94 -5.98 11.36 8.39
N TRP A 95 -6.94 10.61 7.84
CA TRP A 95 -6.80 9.98 6.53
C TRP A 95 -6.75 11.04 5.41
N ARG A 96 -7.61 12.05 5.45
CA ARG A 96 -7.56 13.19 4.52
C ARG A 96 -6.23 13.93 4.60
N ALA A 97 -5.76 14.25 5.80
CA ALA A 97 -4.48 14.96 6.00
C ALA A 97 -3.29 14.14 5.48
N THR A 98 -3.31 12.83 5.69
CA THR A 98 -2.27 11.93 5.18
C THR A 98 -2.28 11.88 3.65
N ALA A 99 -3.46 11.72 3.06
CA ALA A 99 -3.62 11.69 1.61
C ALA A 99 -3.28 13.04 0.97
N LEU A 100 -3.67 14.15 1.61
CA LEU A 100 -3.34 15.50 1.15
C LEU A 100 -1.83 15.73 1.11
N PHE A 101 -1.10 15.31 2.16
CA PHE A 101 0.35 15.41 2.18
C PHE A 101 0.99 14.71 0.97
N TRP A 102 0.56 13.47 0.69
CA TRP A 102 1.11 12.72 -0.44
C TRP A 102 0.67 13.28 -1.80
N GLY A 103 -0.57 13.78 -1.90
CA GLY A 103 -1.04 14.49 -3.09
C GLY A 103 -0.17 15.72 -3.38
N LYS A 104 0.19 16.50 -2.37
CA LYS A 104 1.08 17.67 -2.52
C LYS A 104 2.55 17.30 -2.71
N TRP A 105 2.98 16.10 -2.30
CA TRP A 105 4.34 15.62 -2.52
C TRP A 105 4.64 15.33 -4.00
N SER A 106 3.62 14.93 -4.76
CA SER A 106 3.75 14.59 -6.17
C SER A 106 3.37 15.76 -7.08
N PHE A 107 4.24 16.12 -8.01
CA PHE A 107 3.86 17.02 -9.11
C PHE A 107 2.88 16.37 -10.11
N ASN A 108 2.67 15.06 -10.02
CA ASN A 108 1.82 14.29 -10.94
C ASN A 108 0.40 14.05 -10.40
N CYS A 109 0.11 14.38 -9.14
CA CYS A 109 -1.26 14.40 -8.65
C CYS A 109 -1.93 15.68 -9.15
N LYS A 110 -2.92 15.53 -10.04
CA LYS A 110 -3.69 16.66 -10.56
C LYS A 110 -4.74 17.11 -9.55
N GLY A 111 -5.21 16.20 -8.70
CA GLY A 111 -6.10 16.48 -7.59
C GLY A 111 -5.37 16.77 -6.26
N GLU A 112 -6.12 16.70 -5.16
CA GLU A 112 -5.64 17.07 -3.82
C GLU A 112 -5.06 15.89 -3.04
N TYR A 113 -5.55 14.67 -3.27
CA TYR A 113 -5.29 13.52 -2.41
C TYR A 113 -4.49 12.44 -3.15
N GLY A 114 -3.45 11.93 -2.51
CA GLY A 114 -2.60 10.88 -3.06
C GLY A 114 -2.37 9.73 -2.07
N GLU A 115 -2.09 8.54 -2.60
CA GLU A 115 -1.49 7.44 -1.86
C GLU A 115 -0.09 7.15 -2.35
N ALA A 116 0.82 6.92 -1.40
CA ALA A 116 2.22 6.76 -1.67
C ALA A 116 2.67 5.31 -1.54
N PHE A 117 3.44 4.85 -2.51
CA PHE A 117 3.99 3.53 -2.57
C PHE A 117 5.47 3.57 -2.92
N LYS A 118 6.19 2.57 -2.40
CA LYS A 118 7.58 2.29 -2.75
C LYS A 118 7.64 0.97 -3.50
N THR A 119 8.27 0.99 -4.67
CA THR A 119 8.61 -0.22 -5.40
C THR A 119 9.72 -0.95 -4.66
N LEU A 120 9.42 -2.16 -4.16
CA LEU A 120 10.40 -3.01 -3.50
C LEU A 120 11.11 -3.93 -4.49
N ARG A 121 10.35 -4.49 -5.43
CA ARG A 121 10.82 -5.41 -6.47
C ARG A 121 9.99 -5.24 -7.73
N ILE A 122 10.66 -5.34 -8.86
CA ILE A 122 10.03 -5.50 -10.18
C ILE A 122 10.42 -6.90 -10.65
N GLY A 123 9.43 -7.75 -10.92
CA GLY A 123 9.66 -9.07 -11.51
C GLY A 123 10.18 -8.96 -12.94
N LYS A 124 10.35 -10.08 -13.64
CA LYS A 124 10.79 -10.07 -15.05
C LYS A 124 9.79 -9.27 -15.88
N LEU A 125 10.25 -8.14 -16.42
CA LEU A 125 9.54 -7.37 -17.42
C LEU A 125 9.79 -8.03 -18.78
N PHE A 126 8.68 -8.39 -19.45
CA PHE A 126 8.53 -8.87 -20.83
C PHE A 126 9.62 -9.82 -21.36
#